data_AF-A0A182EYG9-F1
#
_entry.id   AF-A0A182EYG9-F1
#
_cell.length_a   1.000
_cell.length_b   1.000
_cell.length_c   1.000
_cell.angle_alpha   90.00
_cell.angle_beta   90.00
_cell.angle_gamma   90.00
#
_symmetry.space_group_name_H-M   'P 1'
#
loop_
_entity.id
_entity.type
_entity.pdbx_description
1 polymer ?
#
loop_
_entity_poly.entity_id
_entity_poly.type
_entity_poly.pdbx_seq_one_letter_code
_entity_poly.pdbx_strand_id
1 'polypeptide(L)'
;MSPITLPRLGIGRFEVGHVETMVDSGKNDDTGILLTIYYPADSTFTCEESEYPLWLSRFGYLEGLAEYRNSSTLWMHFIYKWFIGYR
;
A
#
# COMPACT_ATOMS: atom_id res chain seq x y z
N MET A 1 4.12 -5.77 29.00
CA MET A 1 3.89 -5.95 27.54
C MET A 1 4.13 -4.61 26.88
N SER A 2 5.21 -4.47 26.12
CA SER A 2 5.47 -3.28 25.31
C SER A 2 4.51 -3.25 24.12
N PRO A 3 3.88 -2.12 23.80
CA PRO A 3 3.03 -2.02 22.62
C PRO A 3 3.88 -2.26 21.36
N ILE A 4 3.44 -3.17 20.50
CA ILE A 4 4.02 -3.37 19.16
C ILE A 4 3.76 -2.06 18.41
N THR A 5 4.78 -1.20 18.35
CA THR A 5 4.72 0.06 17.62
C THR A 5 5.24 -0.26 16.23
N LEU A 6 4.36 -0.21 15.22
CA LEU A 6 4.79 -0.35 13.83
C LEU A 6 5.83 0.75 13.53
N PRO A 7 6.96 0.42 12.88
CA PRO A 7 8.02 1.39 12.63
C PRO A 7 7.47 2.56 11.80
N ARG A 8 7.60 3.79 12.33
CA ARG A 8 7.29 5.03 11.60
C ARG A 8 8.17 5.10 10.34
N LEU A 9 7.56 5.46 9.21
CA LEU A 9 8.26 5.79 7.97
C LEU A 9 9.26 6.93 8.21
N GLY A 10 10.56 6.63 8.04
CA GLY A 10 11.65 7.57 7.85
C GLY A 10 12.06 8.43 9.05
N ILE A 11 13.25 8.17 9.63
CA ILE A 11 13.97 9.14 10.50
C ILE A 11 14.74 10.17 9.64
N GLY A 12 14.33 10.33 8.38
CA GLY A 12 14.98 11.15 7.37
C GLY A 12 14.63 12.62 7.51
N ARG A 13 15.43 13.48 6.89
CA ARG A 13 15.20 14.95 6.88
C ARG A 13 14.07 15.39 5.95
N PHE A 14 13.56 14.49 5.12
CA PHE A 14 12.55 14.77 4.12
C PHE A 14 11.27 14.00 4.44
N GLU A 15 10.13 14.63 4.18
CA GLU A 15 8.87 13.90 4.08
C GLU A 15 8.91 13.00 2.85
N VAL A 16 8.13 11.92 2.86
CA VAL A 16 8.13 10.90 1.80
C VAL A 16 6.77 10.88 1.13
N GLY A 17 6.75 11.26 -0.14
CA GLY A 17 5.61 11.04 -1.03
C GLY A 17 5.58 9.62 -1.58
N HIS A 18 4.42 9.20 -2.05
CA HIS A 18 4.24 7.91 -2.71
C HIS A 18 3.41 8.08 -4.00
N VAL A 19 3.72 7.29 -5.02
CA VAL A 19 2.90 7.20 -6.24
C VAL A 19 2.98 5.79 -6.82
N GLU A 20 1.84 5.22 -7.23
CA GLU A 20 1.77 3.98 -8.01
C GLU A 20 1.58 4.36 -9.48
N THR A 21 2.43 3.84 -10.37
CA THR A 21 2.32 4.10 -11.82
C THR A 21 2.49 2.82 -12.62
N MET A 22 1.80 2.75 -13.75
CA MET A 22 1.92 1.67 -14.74
C MET A 22 2.60 2.23 -15.98
N VAL A 23 3.70 1.61 -16.40
CA VAL A 23 4.41 1.95 -17.63
C VAL A 23 4.21 0.82 -18.62
N ASP A 24 3.43 1.07 -19.67
CA ASP A 24 3.19 0.12 -20.76
C ASP A 24 4.14 0.39 -21.94
N SER A 25 4.68 -0.68 -22.55
CA SER A 25 5.51 -0.60 -23.75
C SER A 25 4.69 -0.54 -25.05
N GLY A 26 3.36 -0.62 -25.00
CA GLY A 26 2.44 -0.38 -26.13
C GLY A 26 2.53 -1.37 -27.28
N LYS A 27 3.30 -2.47 -27.12
CA LYS A 27 3.51 -3.48 -28.17
C LYS A 27 2.87 -4.83 -27.86
N ASN A 28 2.48 -5.09 -26.61
CA ASN A 28 1.74 -6.26 -26.16
C ASN A 28 0.91 -5.84 -24.94
N ASP A 29 -0.40 -6.09 -24.96
CA ASP A 29 -1.39 -5.58 -23.98
C ASP A 29 -1.09 -5.98 -22.52
N ASP A 30 -0.31 -7.06 -22.32
CA ASP A 30 0.04 -7.58 -20.99
C ASP A 30 1.51 -7.34 -20.60
N THR A 31 2.27 -6.54 -21.37
CA THR A 31 3.70 -6.31 -21.11
C THR A 31 3.97 -4.87 -20.66
N GLY A 32 3.86 -4.65 -19.36
CA GLY A 32 4.20 -3.37 -18.73
C GLY A 32 4.84 -3.56 -17.35
N ILE A 33 5.25 -2.43 -16.76
CA ILE A 33 5.87 -2.38 -15.44
C ILE A 33 4.95 -1.63 -14.49
N LEU A 34 4.47 -2.32 -13.46
CA LEU A 34 3.78 -1.70 -12.32
C LEU A 34 4.83 -1.37 -11.26
N LEU A 35 4.90 -0.10 -10.83
CA LEU A 35 5.86 0.32 -9.81
C LEU A 35 5.23 1.28 -8.79
N THR A 36 5.67 1.12 -7.54
CA THR A 36 5.43 2.09 -6.45
C THR A 36 6.71 2.88 -6.23
N ILE A 37 6.64 4.20 -6.40
CA ILE A 37 7.77 5.12 -6.27
C ILE A 37 7.62 5.88 -4.95
N TYR A 38 8.66 5.85 -4.13
CA TYR A 38 8.80 6.68 -2.94
C TYR A 38 9.82 7.78 -3.22
N TYR A 39 9.45 9.03 -2.98
CA TYR A 39 10.30 10.19 -3.30
C TYR A 39 10.24 11.25 -2.19
N PRO A 40 11.30 12.08 -2.03
CA PRO A 40 11.26 13.21 -1.11
C PRO A 40 10.15 14.19 -1.52
N ALA A 41 9.24 14.50 -0.59
CA ALA A 41 8.17 15.45 -0.79
C ALA A 41 8.43 16.74 0.00
N ASP A 42 8.03 17.87 -0.58
CA ASP A 42 8.00 19.15 0.13
C ASP A 42 6.70 19.25 0.94
N SER A 43 6.80 19.75 2.17
CA SER A 43 5.71 19.88 3.13
C SER A 43 4.59 20.85 2.70
N THR A 44 4.70 21.46 1.53
CA THR A 44 3.71 22.36 0.95
C THR A 44 2.62 21.64 0.16
N PHE A 45 2.85 20.37 -0.21
CA PHE A 45 1.81 19.53 -0.82
C PHE A 45 1.05 18.82 0.29
N THR A 46 0.13 19.53 0.93
CA THR A 46 -0.92 18.90 1.75
C THR A 46 -1.90 18.19 0.81
N CYS A 47 -1.54 16.98 0.37
CA CYS A 47 -2.57 16.07 -0.10
C CYS A 47 -3.48 15.79 1.10
N GLU A 48 -4.80 15.99 0.98
CA GLU A 48 -5.77 15.55 2.01
C GLU A 48 -5.84 14.01 2.13
N GLU A 49 -4.86 13.30 1.57
CA GLU A 49 -4.72 11.88 1.69
C GLU A 49 -4.18 11.53 3.08
N SER A 50 -5.00 10.75 3.79
CA SER A 50 -4.66 9.91 4.95
C SER A 50 -3.19 9.98 5.40
N GLU A 51 -2.97 10.33 6.67
CA GLU A 51 -1.68 10.28 7.38
C GLU A 51 -0.88 8.97 7.17
N TYR A 52 -1.54 7.93 6.66
CA TYR A 52 -0.98 6.62 6.34
C TYR A 52 -1.28 6.28 4.88
N PRO A 53 -0.26 5.96 4.06
CA PRO A 53 -0.50 5.44 2.72
C PRO A 53 -1.34 4.17 2.83
N LEU A 54 -2.28 3.99 1.90
CA LEU A 54 -3.09 2.79 1.80
C LEU A 54 -2.17 1.57 1.70
N TRP A 55 -2.06 0.82 2.80
CA TRP A 55 -1.11 -0.30 2.94
C TRP A 55 -1.34 -1.39 1.90
N LEU A 56 -2.58 -1.51 1.42
CA LEU A 56 -2.93 -2.40 0.34
C LEU A 56 -3.96 -1.71 -0.57
N SER A 57 -3.54 -1.36 -1.77
CA SER A 57 -4.36 -0.57 -2.72
C SER A 57 -5.50 -1.37 -3.34
N ARG A 58 -5.36 -2.71 -3.44
CA ARG A 58 -6.30 -3.57 -4.18
C ARG A 58 -6.69 -4.81 -3.41
N PHE A 59 -7.98 -5.12 -3.42
CA PHE A 59 -8.51 -6.33 -2.80
C PHE A 59 -7.97 -7.64 -3.39
N GLY A 60 -7.62 -7.65 -4.69
CA GLY A 60 -7.04 -8.84 -5.32
C GLY A 60 -5.75 -9.33 -4.65
N TYR A 61 -4.98 -8.43 -4.01
CA TYR A 61 -3.82 -8.84 -3.22
C TYR A 61 -4.21 -9.61 -1.95
N LEU A 62 -5.37 -9.32 -1.32
CA LEU A 62 -5.88 -10.12 -0.20
C LEU A 62 -6.35 -11.49 -0.65
N GLU A 63 -6.98 -11.57 -1.81
CA GLU A 63 -7.44 -12.84 -2.36
C GLU A 63 -6.25 -13.75 -2.68
N GLY A 64 -5.24 -13.22 -3.37
CA GLY A 64 -4.00 -13.96 -3.64
C GLY A 64 -3.24 -14.33 -2.36
N LEU A 65 -3.25 -13.47 -1.34
CA LEU A 65 -2.66 -13.81 -0.04
C LEU A 65 -3.43 -14.94 0.68
N ALA A 66 -4.76 -14.94 0.58
CA ALA A 66 -5.60 -15.97 1.18
C ALA A 66 -5.35 -17.33 0.52
N GLU A 67 -5.29 -17.34 -0.81
CA GLU A 67 -4.93 -18.51 -1.60
C GLU A 67 -3.53 -19.01 -1.25
N TYR A 68 -2.53 -18.12 -1.24
CA TYR A 68 -1.15 -18.46 -0.88
C TYR A 68 -1.03 -19.08 0.52
N ARG A 69 -1.83 -18.61 1.48
CA ARG A 69 -1.84 -19.10 2.86
C ARG A 69 -2.77 -20.30 3.08
N ASN A 70 -3.43 -20.81 2.03
CA ASN A 70 -4.49 -21.81 2.13
C ASN A 70 -5.55 -21.44 3.19
N SER A 71 -5.92 -20.17 3.23
CA SER A 71 -6.84 -19.60 4.21
C SER A 71 -8.10 -19.09 3.53
N SER A 72 -9.14 -18.85 4.33
CA SER A 72 -10.38 -18.24 3.83
C SER A 72 -10.15 -16.78 3.44
N THR A 73 -10.51 -16.44 2.20
CA THR A 73 -10.56 -15.07 1.66
C THR A 73 -11.41 -14.17 2.55
N LEU A 74 -12.60 -14.65 2.95
CA LEU A 74 -13.54 -13.95 3.82
C LEU A 74 -12.91 -13.58 5.17
N TRP A 75 -12.13 -14.49 5.74
CA TRP A 75 -11.41 -14.25 6.99
C TRP A 75 -10.30 -13.21 6.82
N MET A 76 -9.58 -13.22 5.70
CA MET A 76 -8.57 -12.19 5.42
C MET A 76 -9.19 -10.80 5.19
N HIS A 77 -10.32 -10.72 4.49
CA HIS A 77 -11.06 -9.45 4.38
C HIS A 77 -11.52 -8.94 5.74
N PHE A 78 -11.98 -9.85 6.62
CA PHE A 78 -12.39 -9.49 7.97
C PHE A 78 -11.23 -8.90 8.78
N ILE A 79 -10.06 -9.57 8.77
CA ILE A 79 -8.86 -9.09 9.47
C ILE A 79 -8.39 -7.76 8.90
N TYR A 80 -8.32 -7.64 7.57
CA TYR A 80 -7.89 -6.40 6.92
C TYR A 80 -8.76 -5.21 7.34
N LYS A 81 -10.09 -5.37 7.29
CA LYS A 81 -11.03 -4.35 7.75
C LYS A 81 -10.86 -4.00 9.23
N TRP A 82 -10.55 -4.99 10.07
CA TRP A 82 -10.42 -4.79 11.51
C TRP A 82 -9.13 -4.09 11.92
N PHE A 83 -8.00 -4.43 11.27
CA PHE A 83 -6.68 -3.87 11.62
C PHE A 83 -6.37 -2.56 10.91
N ILE A 84 -6.74 -2.42 9.64
CA ILE A 84 -6.37 -1.26 8.82
C ILE A 84 -7.48 -0.22 8.80
N GLY A 85 -8.73 -0.64 9.05
CA GLY A 85 -9.89 0.23 8.99
C GLY A 85 -10.28 0.52 7.54
N TYR A 86 -11.57 0.45 7.26
CA TYR A 86 -12.13 0.98 6.02
C TYR A 86 -12.55 2.43 6.32
N ARG A 87 -11.99 3.41 5.62
CA ARG A 87 -12.45 4.80 5.70
C ARG A 87 -13.17 5.17 4.42
#